data_AF-A0A0L6CMM1-F1
#
_entry.id   AF-A0A0L6CMM1-F1
#
_cell.length_a   1.000
_cell.length_b   1.000
_cell.length_c   1.000
_cell.angle_alpha   90.00
_cell.angle_beta   90.00
_cell.angle_gamma   90.00
#
_symmetry.space_group_name_H-M   'P 1'
#
loop_
_entity.id
_entity.type
_entity.pdbx_description
1 polymer ?
#
loop_
_entity_poly.entity_id
_entity_poly.type
_entity_poly.pdbx_seq_one_letter_code
_entity_poly.pdbx_strand_id
1 'polypeptide(L)'
;MSTRAGTSRVRLADVALFVLELAVYVAVAWWAYRLVDNVVLKAALALAAIAVMGLIWARYGSPHARRPVYGVARMALWLLWFGAGVAALWFAELPVLAVVLAVAFLWIFWLQLRPRR
;
A
#
# COMPACT_ATOMS: atom_id res chain seq x y z
N MET A 1 13.93 -6.29 -38.20
CA MET A 1 13.96 -5.56 -36.92
C MET A 1 12.57 -5.66 -36.29
N SER A 2 12.32 -6.71 -35.49
CA SER A 2 10.99 -6.99 -34.93
C SER A 2 10.85 -6.34 -33.56
N THR A 3 10.11 -5.25 -33.49
CA THR A 3 9.62 -4.67 -32.24
C THR A 3 8.51 -5.57 -31.69
N ARG A 4 8.87 -6.47 -30.76
CA ARG A 4 7.87 -7.11 -29.89
C ARG A 4 7.27 -6.00 -29.02
N ALA A 5 6.15 -5.44 -29.46
CA ALA A 5 5.25 -4.70 -28.58
C ALA A 5 4.69 -5.71 -27.57
N GLY A 6 5.44 -5.92 -26.47
CA GLY A 6 4.97 -6.70 -25.34
C GLY A 6 3.81 -5.97 -24.69
N THR A 7 2.58 -6.37 -25.03
CA THR A 7 1.40 -5.96 -24.27
C THR A 7 1.52 -6.55 -22.88
N SER A 8 2.00 -5.75 -21.92
CA SER A 8 1.99 -6.11 -20.52
C SER A 8 0.53 -6.32 -20.09
N ARG A 9 0.08 -7.58 -20.01
CA ARG A 9 -1.26 -7.89 -19.48
C ARG A 9 -1.30 -7.45 -18.02
N VAL A 10 -2.01 -6.36 -17.76
CA VAL A 10 -2.42 -5.97 -16.41
C VAL A 10 -3.31 -7.08 -15.86
N ARG A 11 -2.90 -7.74 -14.77
CA ARG A 11 -3.72 -8.78 -14.14
C ARG A 11 -4.65 -8.12 -13.13
N LEU A 12 -5.86 -8.66 -12.97
CA LEU A 12 -6.81 -8.19 -11.95
C LEU A 12 -6.20 -8.19 -10.54
N ALA A 13 -5.33 -9.16 -10.23
CA ALA A 13 -4.62 -9.22 -8.96
C ALA A 13 -3.63 -8.05 -8.76
N ASP A 14 -3.02 -7.54 -9.83
CA ASP A 14 -2.12 -6.39 -9.77
C ASP A 14 -2.93 -5.10 -9.49
N VAL A 15 -4.08 -4.96 -10.16
CA VAL A 15 -5.04 -3.85 -9.91
C VAL A 15 -5.57 -3.91 -8.48
N ALA A 16 -5.96 -5.10 -8.00
CA ALA A 16 -6.51 -5.25 -6.67
C ALA A 16 -5.49 -4.90 -5.57
N LEU A 17 -4.22 -5.29 -5.73
CA LEU A 17 -3.16 -4.87 -4.81
C LEU A 17 -2.95 -3.36 -4.83
N PHE A 18 -2.99 -2.73 -6.00
CA PHE A 18 -2.90 -1.27 -6.11
C PHE A 18 -4.07 -0.57 -5.40
N VAL A 19 -5.29 -1.09 -5.54
CA VAL A 19 -6.46 -0.57 -4.81
C VAL A 19 -6.30 -0.73 -3.30
N LEU A 20 -5.80 -1.89 -2.82
CA LEU A 20 -5.49 -2.07 -1.41
C LEU A 20 -4.39 -1.10 -0.94
N GLU A 21 -3.39 -0.84 -1.77
CA GLU A 21 -2.35 0.13 -1.48
C GLU A 21 -2.95 1.54 -1.27
N LEU A 22 -3.85 1.98 -2.16
CA LEU A 22 -4.58 3.24 -1.98
C LEU A 22 -5.42 3.24 -0.69
N ALA A 23 -6.03 2.11 -0.33
CA ALA A 23 -6.76 1.99 0.93
C ALA A 23 -5.85 2.16 2.16
N VAL A 24 -4.58 1.74 2.10
CA VAL A 24 -3.57 2.00 3.16
C VAL A 24 -3.35 3.51 3.31
N TYR A 25 -3.19 4.26 2.20
CA TYR A 25 -3.02 5.72 2.28
C TYR A 25 -4.22 6.39 2.96
N VAL A 26 -5.45 5.99 2.60
CA VAL A 26 -6.67 6.51 3.22
C VAL A 26 -6.73 6.16 4.70
N ALA A 27 -6.41 4.92 5.07
CA ALA A 27 -6.37 4.46 6.45
C ALA A 27 -5.39 5.27 7.31
N VAL A 28 -4.16 5.47 6.83
CA VAL A 28 -3.13 6.22 7.54
C VAL A 28 -3.50 7.70 7.65
N ALA A 29 -4.01 8.30 6.57
CA ALA A 29 -4.49 9.68 6.59
C ALA A 29 -5.65 9.86 7.58
N TRP A 30 -6.58 8.91 7.61
CA TRP A 30 -7.72 8.91 8.53
C TRP A 30 -7.27 8.77 9.98
N TRP A 31 -6.36 7.84 10.26
CA TRP A 31 -5.77 7.70 11.58
C TRP A 31 -5.09 9.00 12.03
N ALA A 32 -4.25 9.59 11.18
CA ALA A 32 -3.56 10.85 11.48
C ALA A 32 -4.54 12.01 11.71
N TYR A 33 -5.65 12.05 10.95
CA TYR A 33 -6.71 13.05 11.11
C TYR A 33 -7.44 12.94 12.47
N ARG A 34 -7.53 11.73 13.04
CA ARG A 34 -8.17 11.48 14.35
C ARG A 34 -7.25 11.76 15.56
N LEU A 35 -5.96 12.04 15.36
CA LEU A 35 -5.01 12.26 16.46
C LEU A 35 -5.22 13.60 17.19
N VAL A 36 -5.85 14.59 16.56
CA VAL A 36 -5.99 15.95 17.09
C VAL A 36 -7.34 16.55 16.76
N ASP A 37 -7.89 17.35 17.67
CA ASP A 37 -9.21 17.98 17.50
C ASP A 37 -9.18 19.20 16.57
N ASN A 38 -8.06 19.95 16.58
CA ASN A 38 -7.89 21.17 15.82
C ASN A 38 -7.95 20.90 14.30
N VAL A 39 -8.83 21.60 13.60
CA VAL A 39 -9.13 21.37 12.16
C VAL A 39 -7.93 21.58 11.24
N VAL A 40 -7.14 22.62 11.49
CA VAL A 40 -5.96 22.92 10.68
C VAL A 40 -4.88 21.86 10.93
N LEU A 41 -4.65 21.52 12.19
CA LEU A 41 -3.61 20.57 12.56
C LEU A 41 -3.92 19.14 12.08
N LYS A 42 -5.18 18.70 12.15
CA LYS A 42 -5.57 17.37 11.63
C LYS A 42 -5.42 17.25 10.13
N ALA A 43 -5.79 18.29 9.38
CA ALA A 43 -5.58 18.31 7.94
C ALA A 43 -4.08 18.30 7.60
N ALA A 44 -3.27 19.10 8.31
CA ALA A 44 -1.82 19.13 8.14
C ALA A 44 -1.18 17.77 8.45
N LEU A 45 -1.58 17.09 9.53
CA LEU A 45 -1.08 15.77 9.90
C LEU A 45 -1.46 14.70 8.87
N ALA A 46 -2.70 14.69 8.39
CA ALA A 46 -3.15 13.76 7.35
C ALA A 46 -2.34 13.95 6.06
N LEU A 47 -2.16 15.19 5.62
CA LEU A 47 -1.35 15.51 4.45
C LEU A 47 0.13 15.15 4.64
N ALA A 48 0.69 15.43 5.82
CA ALA A 48 2.07 15.06 6.16
C ALA A 48 2.26 13.54 6.14
N ALA A 49 1.30 12.77 6.66
CA ALA A 49 1.35 11.31 6.64
C ALA A 49 1.33 10.76 5.21
N ILE A 50 0.44 11.28 4.35
CA ILE A 50 0.40 10.92 2.92
C ILE A 50 1.72 11.29 2.23
N ALA A 51 2.26 12.48 2.51
CA ALA A 51 3.52 12.94 1.91
C ALA A 51 4.71 12.05 2.31
N VAL A 52 4.83 11.69 3.59
CA VAL A 52 5.87 10.78 4.09
C VAL A 52 5.76 9.43 3.41
N MET A 53 4.56 8.85 3.33
CA MET A 53 4.34 7.60 2.61
C MET A 53 4.70 7.73 1.12
N GLY A 54 4.24 8.77 0.44
CA GLY A 54 4.56 9.02 -0.96
C GLY A 54 6.06 9.12 -1.22
N LEU A 55 6.81 9.77 -0.31
CA LEU A 55 8.28 9.88 -0.40
C LEU A 55 8.98 8.54 -0.20
N ILE A 56 8.55 7.73 0.77
CA ILE A 56 9.09 6.38 0.99
C ILE A 56 8.80 5.51 -0.26
N TRP A 57 7.60 5.59 -0.81
CA TRP A 57 7.22 4.85 -2.00
C TRP A 57 8.02 5.30 -3.23
N ALA A 58 8.18 6.60 -3.46
CA ALA A 58 8.98 7.14 -4.55
C ALA A 58 10.45 6.67 -4.46
N ARG A 59 10.98 6.51 -3.24
CA ARG A 59 12.37 6.11 -3.01
C ARG A 59 12.63 4.62 -3.16
N TYR A 60 11.68 3.77 -2.80
CA TYR A 60 11.88 2.31 -2.74
C TYR A 60 10.90 1.50 -3.63
N GLY A 61 9.65 1.94 -3.74
CA GLY A 61 8.58 1.21 -4.44
C GLY A 61 8.44 1.54 -5.94
N SER A 62 8.88 2.73 -6.37
CA SER A 62 8.72 3.16 -7.76
C SER A 62 9.53 2.29 -8.74
N PRO A 63 8.98 1.93 -9.92
CA PRO A 63 9.76 1.30 -11.00
C PRO A 63 10.97 2.13 -11.46
N HIS A 64 10.90 3.46 -11.26
CA HIS A 64 11.97 4.41 -11.53
C HIS A 64 12.70 4.86 -10.25
N ALA A 65 12.53 4.14 -9.13
CA ALA A 65 13.25 4.43 -7.91
C ALA A 65 14.77 4.36 -8.16
N ARG A 66 15.55 5.23 -7.52
CA ARG A 66 17.02 5.19 -7.59
C ARG A 66 17.60 3.87 -7.09
N ARG A 67 16.85 3.12 -6.26
CA ARG A 67 17.19 1.79 -5.77
C ARG A 67 15.95 0.89 -5.85
N PRO A 68 15.63 0.34 -7.03
CA PRO A 68 14.47 -0.52 -7.17
C PRO A 68 14.71 -1.81 -6.36
N VAL A 69 13.85 -2.06 -5.38
CA VAL A 69 13.93 -3.29 -4.57
C VAL A 69 13.19 -4.42 -5.28
N TYR A 70 13.87 -5.54 -5.46
CA TYR A 70 13.35 -6.77 -6.04
C TYR A 70 13.39 -7.92 -5.02
N GLY A 71 12.56 -8.94 -5.23
CA GLY A 71 12.55 -10.14 -4.40
C GLY A 71 12.16 -9.89 -2.93
N VAL A 72 12.93 -10.44 -2.00
CA VAL A 72 12.63 -10.42 -0.54
C VAL A 72 12.47 -9.00 0.01
N ALA A 73 13.28 -8.05 -0.45
CA ALA A 73 13.20 -6.67 0.00
C ALA A 73 11.88 -5.98 -0.42
N ARG A 74 11.32 -6.35 -1.57
CA ARG A 74 9.99 -5.90 -1.99
C ARG A 74 8.87 -6.52 -1.14
N MET A 75 9.06 -7.76 -0.70
CA MET A 75 8.15 -8.44 0.21
C MET A 75 8.12 -7.77 1.59
N ALA A 76 9.28 -7.37 2.10
CA ALA A 76 9.38 -6.59 3.33
C ALA A 76 8.68 -5.23 3.20
N LEU A 77 8.85 -4.53 2.07
CA LEU A 77 8.13 -3.28 1.80
C LEU A 77 6.61 -3.47 1.84
N TRP A 78 6.09 -4.54 1.21
CA TRP A 78 4.66 -4.85 1.24
C TRP A 78 4.17 -5.15 2.66
N LEU A 79 4.91 -5.96 3.41
CA LEU A 79 4.52 -6.30 4.78
C LEU A 79 4.49 -5.05 5.67
N LEU A 80 5.48 -4.15 5.53
CA LEU A 80 5.51 -2.87 6.24
C LEU A 80 4.36 -1.95 5.79
N TRP A 81 4.06 -1.89 4.49
CA TRP A 81 3.01 -1.02 3.95
C TRP A 81 1.62 -1.44 4.42
N PHE A 82 1.26 -2.69 4.18
CA PHE A 82 -0.04 -3.22 4.56
C PHE A 82 -0.14 -3.37 6.08
N GLY A 83 0.95 -3.73 6.76
CA GLY A 83 1.02 -3.73 8.22
C GLY A 83 0.77 -2.34 8.82
N ALA A 84 1.33 -1.29 8.23
CA ALA A 84 1.06 0.09 8.65
C ALA A 84 -0.42 0.48 8.44
N GLY A 85 -1.04 0.07 7.32
CA GLY A 85 -2.46 0.31 7.07
C GLY A 85 -3.38 -0.41 8.08
N VAL A 86 -3.06 -1.67 8.39
CA VAL A 86 -3.77 -2.46 9.41
C VAL A 86 -3.63 -1.80 10.78
N ALA A 87 -2.40 -1.41 11.16
CA ALA A 87 -2.14 -0.72 12.42
C ALA A 87 -2.88 0.62 12.50
N ALA A 88 -2.87 1.41 11.42
CA ALA A 88 -3.60 2.67 11.35
C ALA A 88 -5.11 2.46 11.54
N LEU A 89 -5.72 1.49 10.85
CA LEU A 89 -7.15 1.17 11.04
C LEU A 89 -7.45 0.69 12.45
N TRP A 90 -6.56 -0.12 13.04
CA TRP A 90 -6.71 -0.60 14.41
C TRP A 90 -6.70 0.55 15.42
N PHE A 91 -5.71 1.45 15.34
CA PHE A 91 -5.62 2.62 16.19
C PHE A 91 -6.69 3.68 15.88
N ALA A 92 -7.26 3.66 14.68
CA ALA A 92 -8.43 4.46 14.32
C ALA A 92 -9.76 3.82 14.75
N GLU A 93 -9.74 2.75 15.56
CA GLU A 93 -10.92 2.05 16.10
C GLU A 93 -11.83 1.45 15.02
N LEU A 94 -11.25 1.07 13.88
CA LEU A 94 -11.93 0.41 12.77
C LEU A 94 -11.45 -1.04 12.60
N PRO A 95 -11.64 -1.92 13.61
CA PRO A 95 -11.02 -3.25 13.63
C PRO A 95 -11.53 -4.15 12.49
N VAL A 96 -12.81 -4.02 12.11
CA VAL A 96 -13.38 -4.79 11.00
C VAL A 96 -12.66 -4.45 9.69
N LEU A 97 -12.43 -3.16 9.41
CA LEU A 97 -11.71 -2.74 8.21
C LEU A 97 -10.23 -3.18 8.27
N ALA A 98 -9.60 -3.15 9.44
CA ALA A 98 -8.24 -3.65 9.63
C ALA A 98 -8.13 -5.14 9.25
N VAL A 99 -9.06 -5.96 9.72
CA VAL A 99 -9.12 -7.40 9.40
C VAL A 99 -9.42 -7.62 7.91
N VAL A 100 -10.38 -6.89 7.33
CA VAL A 100 -10.71 -6.98 5.90
C VAL A 100 -9.48 -6.66 5.05
N LEU A 101 -8.75 -5.58 5.36
CA LEU A 101 -7.54 -5.18 4.66
C LEU A 101 -6.46 -6.28 4.75
N ALA A 102 -6.22 -6.81 5.95
CA ALA A 102 -5.24 -7.87 6.18
C ALA A 102 -5.58 -9.15 5.41
N VAL A 103 -6.83 -9.61 5.50
CA VAL A 103 -7.30 -10.83 4.83
C VAL A 103 -7.27 -10.66 3.32
N ALA A 104 -7.74 -9.52 2.79
CA ALA A 104 -7.71 -9.25 1.35
C ALA A 104 -6.28 -9.24 0.80
N PHE A 105 -5.35 -8.59 1.52
CA PHE A 105 -3.94 -8.59 1.16
C PHE A 105 -3.37 -10.02 1.14
N LEU A 106 -3.52 -10.78 2.24
CA LEU A 106 -3.00 -12.14 2.34
C LEU A 106 -3.59 -13.08 1.28
N TRP A 107 -4.89 -12.95 1.01
CA TRP A 107 -5.59 -13.73 -0.01
C TRP A 107 -5.02 -13.47 -1.40
N ILE A 108 -4.96 -12.20 -1.82
CA ILE A 108 -4.46 -11.82 -3.15
C ILE A 108 -2.98 -12.17 -3.28
N PHE A 109 -2.19 -11.91 -2.23
CA PHE A 109 -0.79 -12.27 -2.17
C PHE A 109 -0.59 -13.77 -2.37
N TRP A 110 -1.39 -14.60 -1.71
CA TRP A 110 -1.33 -16.04 -1.86
C TRP A 110 -1.73 -16.52 -3.27
N LEU A 111 -2.76 -15.90 -3.86
CA LEU A 111 -3.14 -16.18 -5.26
C LEU A 111 -2.01 -15.88 -6.25
N GLN A 112 -1.17 -14.88 -5.96
CA GLN A 112 -0.01 -14.56 -6.79
C GLN A 112 1.18 -15.51 -6.60
N LEU A 113 1.33 -16.09 -5.40
CA LEU A 113 2.37 -17.06 -5.09
C LEU A 113 2.08 -18.47 -5.61
N ARG A 114 0.81 -18.83 -5.85
CA ARG A 114 0.45 -20.14 -6.38
C ARG A 114 1.18 -20.38 -7.72
N PRO A 115 2.10 -21.37 -7.81
CA PRO A 115 2.78 -21.70 -9.06
C PRO A 115 1.75 -22.11 -10.11
N ARG A 116 1.80 -21.47 -11.28
CA ARG A 116 1.01 -21.89 -12.44
C ARG A 116 1.58 -23.24 -12.92
N ARG A 117 0.82 -24.32 -12.73
CA ARG A 117 1.07 -25.58 -13.42
C ARG A 117 0.85 -25.41 -14.92
#